data_AF-A0A939XW61-F1
#
_entry.id   AF-A0A939XW61-F1
#
_cell.length_a   1.000
_cell.length_b   1.000
_cell.length_c   1.000
_cell.angle_alpha   90.00
_cell.angle_beta   90.00
_cell.angle_gamma   90.00
#
_symmetry.space_group_name_H-M   'P 1'
#
loop_
_entity.id
_entity.type
_entity.pdbx_description
1 polymer ?
#
loop_
_entity_poly.entity_id
_entity_poly.type
_entity_poly.pdbx_seq_one_letter_code
_entity_poly.pdbx_strand_id
1 'polypeptide(L)'
;MALLFPYTLHCRCGAAFEVNLCEYVFVEHDPKAKLALVTGDFNGAVCPVCHEALDADISFLYRDEALKLWIWVRGKAEREQGGDWEAERIAGYALTMQEEYRHYQVDGRAGLLELLAREDRDFAPVA
;
A
#
# COMPACT_ATOMS: atom_id res chain seq x y z
N MET A 1 10.96 0.33 6.96
CA MET A 1 11.76 0.94 5.88
C MET A 1 10.86 1.02 4.68
N ALA A 2 10.43 2.22 4.31
CA ALA A 2 9.63 2.41 3.10
C ALA A 2 10.56 2.43 1.88
N LEU A 3 10.29 1.62 0.84
CA LEU A 3 10.94 1.77 -0.45
C LEU A 3 10.09 2.68 -1.32
N LEU A 4 10.69 3.80 -1.72
CA LEU A 4 10.04 4.83 -2.52
C LEU A 4 10.52 4.75 -3.96
N PHE A 5 9.60 4.84 -4.91
CA PHE A 5 9.87 4.86 -6.33
C PHE A 5 9.25 6.12 -6.97
N PRO A 6 9.88 6.69 -8.00
CA PRO A 6 9.33 7.84 -8.70
C PRO A 6 8.15 7.43 -9.57
N TYR A 7 7.05 8.16 -9.46
CA TYR A 7 5.84 8.01 -10.26
C TYR A 7 5.43 9.34 -10.85
N THR A 8 4.94 9.30 -12.10
CA THR A 8 4.31 10.46 -12.73
C THR A 8 2.80 10.41 -12.48
N LEU A 9 2.28 11.39 -11.75
CA LEU A 9 0.85 11.55 -11.53
C LEU A 9 0.27 12.62 -12.45
N HIS A 10 -0.96 12.38 -12.89
CA HIS A 10 -1.73 13.32 -13.70
C HIS A 10 -2.87 13.89 -12.89
N CYS A 11 -2.88 15.21 -12.72
CA CYS A 11 -3.95 15.93 -12.05
C CYS A 11 -5.09 16.27 -13.00
N ARG A 12 -6.31 16.41 -12.47
CA ARG A 12 -7.51 16.84 -13.22
C ARG A 12 -7.35 18.24 -13.82
N CYS A 13 -6.49 19.09 -13.25
CA CYS A 13 -6.15 20.39 -13.80
C CYS A 13 -5.26 20.32 -15.06
N GLY A 14 -4.85 19.11 -15.48
CA GLY A 14 -4.01 18.86 -16.65
C GLY A 14 -2.51 18.86 -16.37
N ALA A 15 -2.07 19.17 -15.15
CA ALA A 15 -0.66 19.11 -14.77
C ALA A 15 -0.21 17.64 -14.61
N ALA A 16 1.02 17.36 -15.06
CA ALA A 16 1.73 16.12 -14.74
C ALA A 16 2.94 16.47 -13.86
N PHE A 17 3.18 15.68 -12.82
CA PHE A 17 4.29 15.92 -11.89
C PHE A 17 4.80 14.60 -11.31
N GLU A 18 6.07 14.60 -10.92
CA GLU A 18 6.72 13.45 -10.30
C GLU A 18 6.54 13.47 -8.78
N VAL A 19 6.27 12.31 -8.20
CA VAL A 19 6.18 12.08 -6.76
C VAL A 19 6.78 10.73 -6.42
N ASN A 20 7.39 10.64 -5.25
CA ASN A 20 7.91 9.38 -4.74
C ASN A 20 6.80 8.66 -3.97
N LEU A 21 6.35 7.52 -4.49
CA LEU A 21 5.34 6.68 -3.85
C LEU A 21 5.98 5.42 -3.28
N CYS A 22 5.38 4.91 -2.21
CA CYS A 22 5.84 3.73 -1.51
C CYS A 22 5.23 2.46 -2.10
N GLU A 23 6.09 1.53 -2.52
CA GLU A 23 5.69 0.19 -2.98
C GLU A 23 5.89 -0.89 -1.90
N TYR A 24 6.65 -0.61 -0.84
CA TYR A 24 6.96 -1.58 0.21
C TYR A 24 6.93 -0.92 1.58
N VAL A 25 6.05 -1.40 2.45
CA VAL A 25 5.90 -0.95 3.82
C VAL A 25 6.22 -2.10 4.77
N PHE A 26 7.26 -1.91 5.58
CA PHE A 26 7.57 -2.74 6.74
C PHE A 26 7.26 -1.94 7.99
N VAL A 27 6.14 -2.25 8.65
CA VAL A 27 5.58 -1.45 9.75
C VAL A 27 6.53 -1.40 10.95
N GLU A 28 7.24 -2.48 11.22
CA GLU A 28 8.19 -2.62 12.35
C GLU A 28 9.25 -1.52 12.32
N HIS A 29 9.65 -1.16 11.10
CA HIS A 29 10.74 -0.25 10.83
C HIS A 29 10.23 1.13 10.41
N ASP A 30 8.91 1.32 10.31
CA ASP A 30 8.28 2.62 10.03
C ASP A 30 6.86 2.70 10.64
N PRO A 31 6.74 3.00 11.94
CA PRO A 31 5.45 3.12 12.60
C PRO A 31 4.57 4.23 12.01
N LYS A 32 5.18 5.24 11.36
CA LYS A 32 4.44 6.33 10.72
C LYS A 32 3.73 5.87 9.45
N ALA A 33 4.24 4.85 8.78
CA ALA A 33 3.59 4.29 7.60
C ALA A 33 2.24 3.66 7.93
N LYS A 34 2.11 2.96 9.07
CA LYS A 34 0.82 2.43 9.54
C LYS A 34 -0.16 3.56 9.84
N LEU A 35 0.30 4.64 10.50
CA LEU A 35 -0.55 5.81 10.75
C LEU A 35 -1.01 6.46 9.43
N ALA A 36 -0.10 6.68 8.47
CA ALA A 36 -0.44 7.25 7.16
C ALA A 36 -1.45 6.38 6.40
N LEU A 37 -1.34 5.05 6.50
CA LEU A 37 -2.32 4.13 5.92
C LEU A 37 -3.69 4.28 6.60
N VAL A 38 -3.73 4.49 7.91
CA VAL A 38 -5.01 4.67 8.61
C VAL A 38 -5.61 6.05 8.35
N THR A 39 -4.81 7.12 8.29
CA THR A 39 -5.30 8.49 8.04
C THR A 39 -5.62 8.76 6.57
N GLY A 40 -5.11 7.94 5.64
CA GLY A 40 -5.27 8.17 4.21
C GLY A 40 -4.22 9.08 3.60
N ASP A 41 -3.16 9.41 4.35
CA ASP A 41 -2.02 10.17 3.85
C ASP A 41 -1.00 9.29 3.10
N PHE A 42 -1.13 7.97 3.20
CA PHE A 42 -0.23 7.03 2.55
C PHE A 42 -0.36 7.10 1.03
N ASN A 43 0.76 7.31 0.33
CA ASN A 43 0.80 7.56 -1.11
C ASN A 43 -0.09 8.74 -1.56
N GLY A 44 -0.39 9.66 -0.64
CA GLY A 44 -1.00 10.94 -0.96
C GLY A 44 -0.02 11.87 -1.66
N ALA A 45 -0.51 12.63 -2.64
CA ALA A 45 0.24 13.64 -3.36
C ALA A 45 -0.57 14.93 -3.47
N VAL A 46 0.10 16.08 -3.49
CA VAL A 46 -0.57 17.37 -3.70
C VAL A 46 -0.10 17.95 -5.04
N CYS A 47 -1.04 18.32 -5.90
CA CYS A 47 -0.70 18.94 -7.17
C CYS A 47 0.01 20.28 -6.92
N PRO A 48 1.20 20.53 -7.48
CA PRO A 48 1.92 21.79 -7.28
C PRO A 48 1.28 22.99 -7.99
N VAL A 49 0.26 22.77 -8.82
CA VAL A 49 -0.40 23.82 -9.62
C VAL A 49 -1.75 24.23 -9.04
N CYS A 50 -2.67 23.28 -8.83
CA CYS A 50 -4.00 23.57 -8.30
C CYS A 50 -4.16 23.27 -6.80
N HIS A 51 -3.13 22.69 -6.16
CA HIS A 51 -3.12 22.26 -4.76
C HIS A 51 -4.20 21.24 -4.39
N GLU A 52 -4.82 20.59 -5.38
CA GLU A 52 -5.72 19.47 -5.15
C GLU A 52 -4.92 18.28 -4.58
N ALA A 53 -5.47 17.62 -3.56
CA ALA A 53 -4.94 16.37 -3.03
C ALA A 53 -5.34 15.21 -3.95
N LEU A 54 -4.39 14.34 -4.23
CA LEU A 54 -4.53 13.14 -5.04
C LEU A 54 -4.14 11.94 -4.19
N ASP A 55 -4.99 10.92 -4.24
CA ASP A 55 -4.70 9.63 -3.61
C ASP A 55 -4.17 8.69 -4.69
N ALA A 56 -2.91 8.29 -4.61
CA ALA A 56 -2.29 7.45 -5.61
C ALA A 56 -2.60 5.97 -5.32
N ASP A 57 -3.62 5.47 -6.02
CA ASP A 57 -4.12 4.09 -5.94
C ASP A 57 -3.20 3.11 -6.70
N ILE A 58 -1.96 2.99 -6.21
CA ILE A 58 -0.94 2.07 -6.72
C ILE A 58 -0.88 0.78 -5.90
N SER A 59 -0.33 -0.29 -6.49
CA SER A 59 -0.11 -1.53 -5.77
C SER A 59 1.11 -1.44 -4.87
N PHE A 60 1.05 -2.04 -3.68
CA PHE A 60 2.16 -2.07 -2.74
C PHE A 60 2.11 -3.30 -1.83
N LEU A 61 3.26 -3.66 -1.27
CA LEU A 61 3.39 -4.70 -0.26
C LEU A 61 3.32 -4.09 1.13
N TYR A 62 2.43 -4.61 1.96
CA TYR A 62 2.37 -4.35 3.39
C TYR A 62 2.87 -5.58 4.16
N ARG A 63 3.81 -5.36 5.08
CA ARG A 63 4.30 -6.39 6.00
C ARG A 63 4.23 -5.91 7.45
N ASP A 64 3.72 -6.79 8.30
CA ASP A 64 3.67 -6.63 9.75
C ASP A 64 4.20 -7.93 10.40
N GLU A 65 5.42 -7.89 10.90
CA GLU A 65 6.13 -8.95 11.63
C GLU A 65 5.46 -9.27 12.96
N ALA A 66 4.92 -8.26 13.67
CA ALA A 66 4.28 -8.48 14.97
C ALA A 66 3.02 -9.34 14.82
N LEU A 67 2.28 -9.15 13.73
CA LEU A 67 1.10 -9.91 13.39
C LEU A 67 1.37 -11.08 12.43
N LYS A 68 2.63 -11.23 11.97
CA LYS A 68 3.05 -12.18 10.93
C LYS A 68 2.16 -12.09 9.68
N LEU A 69 1.91 -10.87 9.21
CA LEU A 69 1.11 -10.56 8.03
C LEU A 69 1.99 -10.17 6.85
N TRP A 70 1.63 -10.70 5.70
CA TRP A 70 2.22 -10.38 4.41
C TRP A 70 1.09 -10.12 3.42
N ILE A 71 0.88 -8.86 3.05
CA ILE A 71 -0.34 -8.44 2.36
C ILE A 71 0.03 -7.71 1.08
N TRP A 72 -0.37 -8.28 -0.06
CA TRP A 72 -0.32 -7.58 -1.34
C TRP A 72 -1.58 -6.72 -1.49
N VAL A 73 -1.40 -5.41 -1.63
CA VAL A 73 -2.48 -4.46 -1.83
C VAL A 73 -2.52 -4.08 -3.29
N ARG A 74 -3.64 -4.39 -3.95
CA ARG A 74 -3.83 -4.15 -5.38
C ARG A 74 -4.29 -2.71 -5.65
N GLY A 75 -3.49 -1.98 -6.40
CA GLY A 75 -3.84 -0.66 -6.91
C GLY A 75 -4.89 -0.75 -8.03
N LYS A 76 -5.39 0.42 -8.44
CA LYS A 76 -6.42 0.54 -9.49
C LYS A 76 -6.02 -0.16 -10.80
N ALA A 77 -4.81 0.12 -11.30
CA ALA A 77 -4.35 -0.42 -12.58
C ALA A 77 -4.29 -1.95 -12.59
N GLU A 78 -3.88 -2.56 -11.47
CA GLU A 78 -3.82 -4.01 -11.34
C GLU A 78 -5.22 -4.61 -11.24
N ARG A 79 -6.11 -4.02 -10.41
CA ARG A 79 -7.51 -4.46 -10.30
C ARG A 79 -8.26 -4.46 -11.64
N GLU A 80 -8.02 -3.46 -12.48
CA GLU A 80 -8.63 -3.35 -13.82
C GLU A 80 -8.12 -4.41 -14.81
N GLN A 81 -6.90 -4.94 -14.62
CA GLN A 81 -6.32 -5.96 -15.50
C GLN A 81 -6.82 -7.38 -15.19
N GLY A 82 -7.47 -7.61 -14.04
CA GLY A 82 -8.24 -8.83 -13.78
C GLY A 82 -7.45 -10.15 -13.75
N GLY A 83 -6.17 -10.11 -13.34
CA GLY A 83 -5.34 -11.31 -13.14
C GLY A 83 -5.42 -11.89 -11.73
N ASP A 84 -4.87 -13.08 -11.54
CA ASP A 84 -4.62 -13.68 -10.23
C ASP A 84 -3.09 -13.70 -10.04
N TRP A 85 -2.53 -12.53 -9.76
CA TRP A 85 -1.07 -12.28 -9.76
C TRP A 85 -0.36 -12.77 -8.48
N GLU A 86 -1.10 -13.43 -7.58
CA GLU A 86 -0.66 -13.95 -6.28
C GLU A 86 0.59 -14.85 -6.40
N ALA A 87 0.76 -15.59 -7.49
CA ALA A 87 1.85 -16.55 -7.64
C ALA A 87 3.17 -15.94 -8.15
N GLU A 88 3.14 -14.95 -9.04
CA GLU A 88 4.34 -14.50 -9.75
C GLU A 88 5.15 -13.43 -9.01
N ARG A 89 4.50 -12.51 -8.27
CA ARG A 89 5.22 -11.46 -7.52
C ARG A 89 5.71 -11.89 -6.15
N ILE A 90 4.99 -12.79 -5.46
CA ILE A 90 5.49 -13.43 -4.23
C ILE A 90 6.77 -14.24 -4.55
N ALA A 91 6.85 -14.86 -5.74
CA ALA A 91 8.02 -15.60 -6.19
C ALA A 91 9.24 -14.72 -6.54
N GLY A 92 9.03 -13.48 -7.03
CA GLY A 92 10.11 -12.53 -7.33
C GLY A 92 10.71 -11.86 -6.09
N TYR A 93 9.90 -11.64 -5.06
CA TYR A 93 10.32 -11.19 -3.73
C TYR A 93 10.42 -12.37 -2.77
N ALA A 94 11.10 -13.43 -3.21
CA ALA A 94 11.49 -14.56 -2.38
C ALA A 94 12.48 -14.15 -1.26
N LEU A 95 12.03 -13.30 -0.34
CA LEU A 95 12.46 -13.39 1.04
C LEU A 95 11.75 -14.63 1.56
N THR A 96 12.42 -15.77 1.38
CA THR A 96 12.18 -17.09 1.97
C THR A 96 10.79 -17.27 2.53
N MET A 97 10.00 -18.23 2.02
CA MET A 97 8.86 -18.83 2.73
C MET A 97 9.18 -19.03 4.22
N GLN A 98 9.03 -17.99 5.04
CA GLN A 98 9.14 -18.06 6.48
C GLN A 98 7.76 -18.58 6.85
N GLU A 99 7.70 -19.88 7.17
CA GLU A 99 6.50 -20.70 7.33
C GLU A 99 5.47 -20.14 8.33
N GLU A 100 5.76 -19.03 8.98
CA GLU A 100 4.94 -18.36 9.99
C GLU A 100 4.06 -17.21 9.46
N TYR A 101 4.30 -16.73 8.23
CA TYR A 101 3.54 -15.60 7.68
C TYR A 101 2.21 -16.02 7.07
N ARG A 102 1.16 -15.27 7.42
CA ARG A 102 -0.15 -15.34 6.77
C ARG A 102 -0.17 -14.38 5.60
N HIS A 103 -0.40 -14.94 4.42
CA HIS A 103 -0.42 -14.21 3.16
C HIS A 103 -1.85 -13.82 2.79
N TYR A 104 -2.03 -12.57 2.38
CA TYR A 104 -3.32 -12.08 1.88
C TYR A 104 -3.13 -11.21 0.64
N GLN A 105 -4.17 -11.16 -0.16
CA GLN A 105 -4.33 -10.18 -1.23
C GLN A 105 -5.62 -9.39 -0.97
N VAL A 106 -5.55 -8.07 -1.11
CA VAL A 106 -6.68 -7.15 -0.86
C VAL A 106 -6.74 -6.04 -1.89
N ASP A 107 -7.92 -5.43 -2.03
CA ASP A 107 -8.16 -4.34 -2.98
C ASP A 107 -8.01 -2.96 -2.36
N GLY A 108 -6.97 -2.25 -2.79
CA GLY A 108 -6.65 -0.90 -2.36
C GLY A 108 -6.53 -0.76 -0.85
N ARG A 109 -6.45 0.50 -0.42
CA ARG A 109 -6.36 0.85 1.00
C ARG A 109 -7.55 0.33 1.81
N ALA A 110 -8.77 0.44 1.29
CA ALA A 110 -9.97 0.00 2.00
C ALA A 110 -9.92 -1.49 2.37
N GLY A 111 -9.56 -2.36 1.42
CA GLY A 111 -9.43 -3.80 1.69
C GLY A 111 -8.32 -4.12 2.70
N LEU A 112 -7.22 -3.35 2.69
CA LEU A 112 -6.19 -3.48 3.72
C LEU A 112 -6.73 -3.11 5.11
N LEU A 113 -7.44 -1.99 5.24
CA LEU A 113 -7.98 -1.55 6.54
C LEU A 113 -9.01 -2.53 7.08
N GLU A 114 -9.86 -3.10 6.23
CA GLU A 114 -10.81 -4.16 6.62
C GLU A 114 -10.11 -5.42 7.13
N LEU A 115 -9.03 -5.84 6.44
CA LEU A 115 -8.21 -6.96 6.87
C LEU A 115 -7.53 -6.69 8.21
N LEU A 116 -6.92 -5.51 8.37
CA LEU A 116 -6.25 -5.13 9.62
C LEU A 116 -7.25 -5.06 10.78
N ALA A 117 -8.46 -4.52 10.58
CA ALA A 117 -9.49 -4.50 11.61
C ALA A 117 -9.92 -5.91 12.08
N ARG A 118 -9.73 -6.94 11.24
CA ARG A 118 -9.99 -8.34 11.62
C ARG A 118 -8.79 -9.00 12.30
N GLU A 119 -7.59 -8.75 11.79
CA GLU A 119 -6.38 -9.48 12.20
C GLU A 119 -5.63 -8.82 13.37
N ASP A 120 -5.79 -7.51 13.54
CA ASP A 120 -5.12 -6.70 14.56
C ASP A 120 -6.15 -6.22 15.60
N ARG A 121 -6.11 -6.82 16.80
CA ARG A 121 -7.05 -6.46 17.89
C ARG A 121 -6.82 -5.07 18.46
N ASP A 122 -5.63 -4.51 18.27
CA ASP A 122 -5.26 -3.17 18.73
C ASP A 122 -5.43 -2.12 17.62
N PHE A 123 -5.96 -2.53 16.46
CA PHE A 123 -6.23 -1.63 15.35
C PHE A 123 -7.45 -0.76 15.63
N ALA A 124 -7.20 0.52 15.90
CA ALA A 124 -8.22 1.55 15.94
C ALA A 124 -8.32 2.21 14.56
N PRO A 125 -9.32 1.89 13.72
CA PRO A 125 -9.57 2.67 12.52
C PRO A 125 -9.88 4.11 12.94
N VAL A 126 -9.16 5.08 12.36
CA VAL A 126 -9.49 6.49 12.57
C VAL A 126 -10.83 6.74 11.87
N ALA A 127 -11.83 7.12 12.68
CA ALA A 127 -13.22 7.36 12.27
C ALA A 127 -13.39 8.61 11.40
#